data_AF-A0AAD8AZW8-F1
#
_entry.id   AF-A0AAD8AZW8-F1
#
_cell.length_a   1.000
_cell.length_b   1.000
_cell.length_c   1.000
_cell.angle_alpha   90.00
_cell.angle_beta   90.00
_cell.angle_gamma   90.00
#
_symmetry.space_group_name_H-M   'P 1'
#
loop_
_entity.id
_entity.type
_entity.pdbx_description
1 polymer ?
#
loop_
_entity_poly.entity_id
_entity_poly.type
_entity_poly.pdbx_seq_one_letter_code
_entity_poly.pdbx_strand_id
1 'polypeptide(L)'
;MNQDAYSTASDELFQDPILKNMRQEMLVYLPGALEKKHPRDDYQEFLRLSFWFLGGHKDKEKFRAPGPTHHARWMAKAIYALKIFLFKTQFKLTVRESQNITHLALFVSLVYVKQWNEAPLAIRAPLNDIEFLSNLKTYPNKTVASKAHEAFSRHLWFLSEHLVGIALLDDRVSASIKEKMVQNLLRPALADIPRRVKLTSESEQLKLEDLVTERTTSFFDVLMEEGKEKSDIP
;
A
#
# COMPACT_ATOMS: atom_id res chain seq x y z
N MET A 1 17.92 8.60 -23.72
CA MET A 1 16.48 8.86 -23.49
C MET A 1 16.31 10.36 -23.40
N ASN A 2 15.52 10.94 -24.29
CA ASN A 2 15.22 12.38 -24.27
C ASN A 2 14.35 12.65 -23.03
N GLN A 3 14.85 13.41 -22.06
CA GLN A 3 14.13 13.63 -20.79
C GLN A 3 12.93 14.57 -20.94
N ASP A 4 12.90 15.37 -22.00
CA ASP A 4 11.83 16.34 -22.26
C ASP A 4 10.67 15.73 -23.07
N ALA A 5 10.89 14.55 -23.67
CA ALA A 5 9.91 13.86 -24.50
C ALA A 5 9.28 12.66 -23.77
N TYR A 6 8.45 12.92 -22.76
CA TYR A 6 7.68 11.90 -22.05
C TYR A 6 6.16 12.18 -22.10
N SER A 7 5.36 11.14 -21.87
CA SER A 7 3.90 11.19 -21.85
C SER A 7 3.36 10.65 -20.53
N THR A 8 2.51 11.41 -19.86
CA THR A 8 1.75 10.95 -18.69
C THR A 8 0.58 10.05 -19.11
N ALA A 9 -0.11 9.44 -18.15
CA ALA A 9 -1.34 8.71 -18.44
C ALA A 9 -2.39 9.69 -19.00
N SER A 10 -3.02 9.33 -20.12
CA SER A 10 -4.11 10.11 -20.69
C SER A 10 -5.38 9.96 -19.85
N ASP A 11 -6.26 10.95 -19.93
CA ASP A 11 -7.56 10.92 -19.24
C ASP A 11 -8.46 9.76 -19.73
N GLU A 12 -8.20 9.23 -20.92
CA GLU A 12 -8.86 8.02 -21.45
C GLU A 12 -8.62 6.79 -20.56
N LEU A 13 -7.49 6.70 -19.87
CA LEU A 13 -7.20 5.60 -18.94
C LEU A 13 -8.03 5.66 -17.65
N PHE A 14 -8.73 6.78 -17.40
CA PHE A 14 -9.50 7.03 -16.18
C PHE A 14 -10.97 7.32 -16.46
N GLN A 15 -11.52 6.78 -17.56
CA GLN A 15 -12.95 6.84 -17.84
C GLN A 15 -13.78 6.00 -16.87
N ASP A 16 -13.19 4.91 -16.37
CA ASP A 16 -13.80 4.11 -15.30
C ASP A 16 -13.91 4.95 -14.00
N PRO A 17 -15.11 5.07 -13.40
CA PRO A 17 -15.31 5.90 -12.21
C PRO A 17 -14.43 5.50 -11.01
N ILE A 18 -14.13 4.22 -10.87
CA ILE A 18 -13.27 3.70 -9.78
C ILE A 18 -11.85 4.18 -10.01
N LEU A 19 -11.30 4.00 -11.22
CA LEU A 19 -9.94 4.50 -11.54
C LEU A 19 -9.85 6.01 -11.42
N LYS A 20 -10.91 6.74 -11.82
CA LYS A 20 -10.98 8.19 -11.69
C LYS A 20 -10.92 8.62 -10.22
N ASN A 21 -11.69 7.97 -9.35
CA ASN A 21 -11.69 8.28 -7.92
C ASN A 21 -10.32 7.97 -7.27
N MET A 22 -9.77 6.78 -7.54
CA MET A 22 -8.45 6.40 -7.04
C MET A 22 -7.35 7.35 -7.52
N ARG A 23 -7.41 7.82 -8.78
CA ARG A 23 -6.47 8.82 -9.29
C ARG A 23 -6.55 10.12 -8.49
N GLN A 24 -7.74 10.61 -8.20
CA GLN A 24 -7.90 11.86 -7.44
C GLN A 24 -7.38 11.73 -6.01
N GLU A 25 -7.70 10.63 -5.32
CA GLU A 25 -7.16 10.34 -4.00
C GLU A 25 -5.62 10.33 -4.00
N MET A 26 -5.02 9.68 -4.99
CA MET A 26 -3.56 9.60 -5.10
C MET A 26 -2.92 10.94 -5.48
N LEU A 27 -3.58 11.77 -6.29
CA LEU A 27 -3.12 13.13 -6.61
C LEU A 27 -3.15 14.07 -5.38
N VAL A 28 -4.03 13.82 -4.41
CA VAL A 28 -4.04 14.51 -3.12
C VAL A 28 -2.95 13.95 -2.19
N TYR A 29 -2.77 12.63 -2.15
CA TYR A 29 -1.82 11.97 -1.27
C TYR A 29 -0.34 12.22 -1.62
N LEU A 30 0.02 12.06 -2.90
CA LEU A 30 1.41 12.01 -3.34
C LEU A 30 2.21 13.31 -3.09
N PRO A 31 1.66 14.53 -3.27
CA PRO A 31 2.36 15.76 -2.94
C PRO A 31 2.83 15.82 -1.49
N GLY A 32 1.94 15.49 -0.53
CA GLY A 32 2.28 15.46 0.89
C GLY A 32 3.21 14.30 1.26
N ALA A 33 3.15 13.18 0.53
CA ALA A 33 4.11 12.10 0.70
C ALA A 33 5.53 12.52 0.27
N LEU A 34 5.65 13.25 -0.85
CA LEU A 34 6.92 13.72 -1.41
C LEU A 34 7.65 14.78 -0.55
N GLU A 35 6.92 15.47 0.32
CA GLU A 35 7.47 16.47 1.25
C GLU A 35 8.13 15.83 2.49
N LYS A 36 7.87 14.54 2.72
CA LYS A 36 8.47 13.81 3.84
C LYS A 36 9.92 13.46 3.55
N LYS A 37 10.69 13.26 4.62
CA LYS A 37 12.03 12.69 4.51
C LYS A 37 11.93 11.20 4.21
N HIS A 38 12.62 10.76 3.16
CA HIS A 38 12.70 9.36 2.79
C HIS A 38 14.09 8.80 3.12
N PRO A 39 14.18 7.53 3.52
CA PRO A 39 15.46 6.91 3.88
C PRO A 39 16.40 6.75 2.67
N ARG A 40 15.85 6.71 1.46
CA ARG A 40 16.59 6.53 0.21
C ARG A 40 15.94 7.30 -0.93
N ASP A 41 16.76 7.71 -1.87
CA ASP A 41 16.34 8.47 -3.04
C ASP A 41 15.40 7.70 -3.98
N ASP A 42 15.49 6.36 -4.02
CA ASP A 42 14.63 5.51 -4.85
C ASP A 42 13.16 5.52 -4.37
N TYR A 43 12.90 5.85 -3.09
CA TYR A 43 11.54 5.98 -2.55
C TYR A 43 10.90 7.28 -3.06
N GLN A 44 11.65 8.38 -3.00
CA GLN A 44 11.21 9.67 -3.51
C GLN A 44 11.01 9.59 -5.03
N GLU A 45 11.90 8.92 -5.75
CA GLU A 45 11.75 8.68 -7.18
C GLU A 45 10.49 7.86 -7.49
N PHE A 46 10.21 6.82 -6.71
CA PHE A 46 9.01 6.01 -6.90
C PHE A 46 7.73 6.85 -6.76
N LEU A 47 7.61 7.63 -5.67
CA LEU A 47 6.49 8.54 -5.44
C LEU A 47 6.34 9.57 -6.56
N ARG A 48 7.45 10.16 -7.00
CA ARG A 48 7.49 11.19 -8.03
C ARG A 48 7.03 10.66 -9.38
N LEU A 49 7.54 9.49 -9.79
CA LEU A 49 7.15 8.86 -11.05
C LEU A 49 5.68 8.46 -11.05
N SER A 50 5.16 7.97 -9.92
CA SER A 50 3.72 7.72 -9.78
C SER A 50 2.91 9.01 -9.88
N PHE A 51 3.37 10.10 -9.27
CA PHE A 51 2.69 11.41 -9.36
C PHE A 51 2.66 11.94 -10.80
N TRP A 52 3.79 11.90 -11.50
CA TRP A 52 3.87 12.29 -12.90
C TRP A 52 3.03 11.40 -13.81
N PHE A 53 3.07 10.09 -13.61
CA PHE A 53 2.24 9.16 -14.35
C PHE A 53 0.76 9.52 -14.26
N LEU A 54 0.27 9.89 -13.06
CA LEU A 54 -1.13 10.30 -12.84
C LEU A 54 -1.46 11.72 -13.34
N GLY A 55 -0.51 12.42 -13.99
CA GLY A 55 -0.70 13.76 -14.53
C GLY A 55 -0.40 14.89 -13.54
N GLY A 56 0.18 14.58 -12.38
CA GLY A 56 0.69 15.59 -11.45
C GLY A 56 2.01 16.19 -11.94
N HIS A 57 2.24 17.48 -11.69
CA HIS A 57 3.50 18.16 -12.03
C HIS A 57 4.03 19.04 -10.90
N LYS A 58 5.36 19.09 -10.79
CA LYS A 58 6.13 20.09 -10.06
C LYS A 58 7.24 20.57 -11.00
N ASP A 59 7.38 21.88 -11.15
CA ASP A 59 8.40 22.44 -12.04
C ASP A 59 9.81 22.09 -11.55
N LYS A 60 10.72 21.84 -12.51
CA LYS A 60 12.20 21.76 -12.34
C LYS A 60 12.82 20.43 -11.87
N GLU A 61 12.13 19.31 -11.95
CA GLU A 61 12.71 18.01 -11.55
C GLU A 61 13.11 17.13 -12.76
N LYS A 62 14.33 16.57 -12.72
CA LYS A 62 14.88 15.71 -13.79
C LYS A 62 14.66 14.23 -13.49
N PHE A 63 14.56 13.43 -14.55
CA PHE A 63 14.54 11.96 -14.45
C PHE A 63 15.92 11.44 -14.09
N ARG A 64 16.00 10.54 -13.10
CA ARG A 64 17.24 9.83 -12.78
C ARG A 64 17.45 8.65 -13.73
N ALA A 65 18.70 8.27 -13.96
CA ALA A 65 18.99 7.05 -14.70
C ALA A 65 18.42 5.83 -13.94
N PRO A 66 17.90 4.80 -14.64
CA PRO A 66 17.45 3.57 -14.00
C PRO A 66 18.60 2.89 -13.23
N GLY A 67 18.37 2.54 -11.97
CA GLY A 67 19.35 1.84 -11.13
C GLY A 67 19.31 0.31 -11.32
N PRO A 68 20.26 -0.45 -10.74
CA PRO A 68 20.32 -1.90 -10.92
C PRO A 68 19.05 -2.62 -10.47
N THR A 69 18.51 -3.50 -11.31
CA THR A 69 17.38 -4.38 -10.97
C THR A 69 17.89 -5.73 -10.47
N HIS A 70 17.49 -6.13 -9.27
CA HIS A 70 17.71 -7.48 -8.73
C HIS A 70 16.37 -8.15 -8.43
N HIS A 71 16.29 -9.49 -8.48
CA HIS A 71 15.04 -10.23 -8.27
C HIS A 71 14.33 -9.89 -6.95
N ALA A 72 15.12 -9.59 -5.90
CA ALA A 72 14.62 -9.24 -4.57
C ALA A 72 14.07 -7.81 -4.42
N ARG A 73 14.24 -6.92 -5.41
CA ARG A 73 13.84 -5.51 -5.33
C ARG A 73 12.64 -5.21 -6.21
N TRP A 74 11.45 -5.56 -5.74
CA TRP A 74 10.21 -5.31 -6.49
C TRP A 74 9.97 -3.82 -6.83
N MET A 75 10.25 -2.89 -5.91
CA MET A 75 10.15 -1.45 -6.18
C MET A 75 10.98 -1.00 -7.39
N ALA A 76 12.17 -1.56 -7.60
CA ALA A 76 12.97 -1.24 -8.78
C ALA A 76 12.20 -1.60 -10.06
N LYS A 77 11.55 -2.77 -10.11
CA LYS A 77 10.70 -3.17 -11.25
C LYS A 77 9.52 -2.22 -11.45
N ALA A 78 8.91 -1.75 -10.35
CA ALA A 78 7.83 -0.76 -10.41
C ALA A 78 8.30 0.58 -10.99
N ILE A 79 9.46 1.09 -10.55
CA ILE A 79 10.10 2.31 -11.11
C ILE A 79 10.39 2.13 -12.60
N TYR A 80 10.93 0.98 -13.01
CA TYR A 80 11.18 0.68 -14.41
C TYR A 80 9.89 0.66 -15.24
N ALA A 81 8.83 0.02 -14.74
CA ALA A 81 7.54 0.00 -15.43
C ALA A 81 6.99 1.42 -15.66
N LEU A 82 7.08 2.29 -14.64
CA LEU A 82 6.68 3.69 -14.76
C LEU A 82 7.53 4.44 -15.80
N LYS A 83 8.85 4.28 -15.78
CA LYS A 83 9.73 4.91 -16.77
C LYS A 83 9.44 4.41 -18.19
N ILE A 84 9.27 3.10 -18.37
CA ILE A 84 8.94 2.52 -19.68
C ILE A 84 7.62 3.11 -20.18
N PHE A 85 6.62 3.26 -19.32
CA PHE A 85 5.36 3.92 -19.70
C PHE A 85 5.59 5.39 -20.08
N LEU A 86 6.26 6.16 -19.21
CA LEU A 86 6.44 7.60 -19.41
C LEU A 86 7.21 7.90 -20.70
N PHE A 87 8.19 7.06 -21.04
CA PHE A 87 9.00 7.19 -22.24
C PHE A 87 8.58 6.23 -23.36
N LYS A 88 7.36 5.68 -23.32
CA LYS A 88 6.90 4.63 -24.25
C LYS A 88 7.03 5.01 -25.71
N THR A 89 6.90 6.28 -26.06
CA THR A 89 7.06 6.80 -27.43
C THR A 89 8.48 6.70 -27.97
N GLN A 90 9.48 6.58 -27.08
CA GLN A 90 10.89 6.38 -27.43
C GLN A 90 11.27 4.90 -27.57
N PHE A 91 10.37 3.97 -27.21
CA PHE A 91 10.59 2.54 -27.30
C PHE A 91 9.76 1.91 -28.41
N LYS A 92 10.30 0.86 -29.05
CA LYS A 92 9.56 0.02 -29.99
C LYS A 92 8.84 -1.07 -29.22
N LEU A 93 7.74 -0.73 -28.55
CA LEU A 93 6.91 -1.68 -27.82
C LEU A 93 5.90 -2.34 -28.76
N THR A 94 5.72 -3.65 -28.63
CA THR A 94 4.56 -4.33 -29.19
C THR A 94 3.28 -3.83 -28.51
N VAL A 95 2.13 -4.02 -29.17
CA VAL A 95 0.81 -3.70 -28.60
C VAL A 95 0.62 -4.36 -27.22
N ARG A 96 1.02 -5.64 -27.11
CA ARG A 96 0.93 -6.41 -25.87
C ARG A 96 1.81 -5.85 -24.75
N GLU A 97 3.05 -5.47 -25.05
CA GLU A 97 3.96 -4.88 -24.06
C GLU A 97 3.43 -3.53 -23.58
N SER A 98 2.97 -2.68 -24.50
CA SER A 98 2.38 -1.38 -24.17
C SER A 98 1.17 -1.51 -23.24
N GLN A 99 0.26 -2.45 -23.54
CA GLN A 99 -0.89 -2.76 -22.68
C GLN A 99 -0.48 -3.27 -21.30
N ASN A 100 0.45 -4.23 -21.24
CA ASN A 100 0.91 -4.79 -19.97
C ASN A 100 1.62 -3.77 -19.09
N ILE A 101 2.47 -2.93 -19.68
CA ILE A 101 3.13 -1.83 -18.97
C ILE A 101 2.11 -0.82 -18.47
N THR A 102 1.07 -0.51 -19.25
CA THR A 102 -0.03 0.37 -18.83
C THR A 102 -0.76 -0.20 -17.61
N HIS A 103 -1.16 -1.48 -17.66
CA HIS A 103 -1.83 -2.14 -16.53
C HIS A 103 -0.95 -2.16 -15.27
N LEU A 104 0.35 -2.43 -15.43
CA LEU A 104 1.29 -2.44 -14.32
C LEU A 104 1.50 -1.04 -13.73
N ALA A 105 1.69 -0.02 -14.57
CA ALA A 105 1.87 1.37 -14.15
C ALA A 105 0.63 1.93 -13.43
N LEU A 106 -0.58 1.58 -13.90
CA LEU A 106 -1.84 1.91 -13.22
C LEU A 106 -1.89 1.28 -11.83
N PHE A 107 -1.67 -0.04 -11.72
CA PHE A 107 -1.73 -0.72 -10.42
C PHE A 107 -0.69 -0.18 -9.45
N VAL A 108 0.52 0.03 -9.95
CA VAL A 108 1.65 0.55 -9.17
C VAL A 108 1.34 1.94 -8.60
N SER A 109 0.82 2.85 -9.43
CA SER A 109 0.59 4.24 -9.05
C SER A 109 -0.71 4.48 -8.28
N LEU A 110 -1.74 3.66 -8.51
CA LEU A 110 -3.04 3.82 -7.88
C LEU A 110 -3.17 3.03 -6.57
N VAL A 111 -2.47 1.91 -6.44
CA VAL A 111 -2.66 0.99 -5.30
C VAL A 111 -1.36 0.80 -4.53
N TYR A 112 -0.31 0.34 -5.21
CA TYR A 112 0.88 -0.18 -4.53
C TYR A 112 1.75 0.92 -3.88
N VAL A 113 1.88 2.09 -4.52
CA VAL A 113 2.80 3.14 -4.06
C VAL A 113 2.48 3.65 -2.65
N LYS A 114 1.19 3.84 -2.30
CA LYS A 114 0.78 4.25 -0.95
C LYS A 114 1.18 3.20 0.08
N GLN A 115 0.86 1.94 -0.20
CA GLN A 115 1.15 0.81 0.68
C GLN A 115 2.65 0.67 0.95
N TRP A 116 3.46 0.79 -0.10
CA TRP A 116 4.90 0.75 0.02
C TRP A 116 5.46 1.91 0.85
N ASN A 117 4.98 3.13 0.61
CA ASN A 117 5.46 4.32 1.31
C ASN A 117 5.15 4.28 2.82
N GLU A 118 4.04 3.68 3.20
CA GLU A 118 3.60 3.61 4.61
C GLU A 118 4.04 2.33 5.33
N ALA A 119 4.51 1.32 4.60
CA ALA A 119 5.00 0.05 5.16
C ALA A 119 6.03 0.18 6.31
N PRO A 120 6.92 1.20 6.36
CA PRO A 120 7.84 1.35 7.48
C PRO A 120 7.18 1.66 8.83
N LEU A 121 5.93 2.14 8.85
CA LEU A 121 5.22 2.49 10.08
C LEU A 121 4.32 1.33 10.53
N ALA A 122 4.79 0.53 11.50
CA ALA A 122 4.06 -0.64 11.99
C ALA A 122 2.64 -0.33 12.50
N ILE A 123 2.45 0.82 13.16
CA ILE A 123 1.13 1.25 13.65
C ILE A 123 0.09 1.36 12.53
N ARG A 124 0.54 1.61 11.29
CA ARG A 124 -0.32 1.77 10.11
C ARG A 124 -0.63 0.47 9.40
N ALA A 125 0.12 -0.60 9.68
CA ALA A 125 0.05 -1.84 8.94
C ALA A 125 -1.37 -2.47 8.91
N PRO A 126 -2.11 -2.59 10.04
CA PRO A 126 -3.42 -3.25 9.99
C PRO A 126 -4.46 -2.51 9.14
N LEU A 127 -4.53 -1.18 9.28
CA LEU A 127 -5.45 -0.36 8.48
C LEU A 127 -5.04 -0.39 7.00
N ASN A 128 -3.74 -0.31 6.71
CA ASN A 128 -3.21 -0.36 5.36
C ASN A 128 -3.53 -1.68 4.66
N ASP A 129 -3.40 -2.80 5.35
CA ASP A 129 -3.75 -4.13 4.85
C ASP A 129 -5.26 -4.19 4.48
N ILE A 130 -6.14 -3.70 5.36
CA ILE A 130 -7.60 -3.67 5.10
C ILE A 130 -7.94 -2.77 3.91
N GLU A 131 -7.41 -1.54 3.88
CA GLU A 131 -7.62 -0.62 2.75
C GLU A 131 -7.11 -1.23 1.44
N PHE A 132 -5.95 -1.88 1.47
CA PHE A 132 -5.37 -2.53 0.31
C PHE A 132 -6.27 -3.62 -0.25
N LEU A 133 -6.79 -4.49 0.61
CA LEU A 133 -7.71 -5.56 0.21
C LEU A 133 -9.03 -5.02 -0.34
N SER A 134 -9.56 -3.96 0.28
CA SER A 134 -10.74 -3.25 -0.22
C SER A 134 -10.49 -2.68 -1.62
N ASN A 135 -9.34 -2.02 -1.82
CA ASN A 135 -8.94 -1.47 -3.12
C ASN A 135 -8.78 -2.56 -4.19
N LEU A 136 -8.20 -3.72 -3.84
CA LEU A 136 -8.09 -4.84 -4.78
C LEU A 136 -9.46 -5.39 -5.19
N LYS A 137 -10.42 -5.46 -4.25
CA LYS A 137 -11.78 -5.95 -4.54
C LYS A 137 -12.49 -5.07 -5.57
N THR A 138 -12.38 -3.76 -5.42
CA THR A 138 -13.02 -2.78 -6.32
C THR A 138 -12.24 -2.56 -7.61
N TYR A 139 -10.92 -2.80 -7.63
CA TYR A 139 -10.06 -2.55 -8.78
C TYR A 139 -10.60 -3.17 -10.10
N PRO A 140 -10.74 -2.40 -11.19
CA PRO A 140 -11.38 -2.88 -12.41
C PRO A 140 -10.66 -4.04 -13.10
N ASN A 141 -9.32 -4.03 -13.14
CA ASN A 141 -8.55 -5.12 -13.75
C ASN A 141 -8.47 -6.32 -12.79
N LYS A 142 -9.43 -7.24 -12.91
CA LYS A 142 -9.57 -8.41 -12.04
C LYS A 142 -8.39 -9.38 -12.14
N THR A 143 -7.73 -9.49 -13.29
CA THR A 143 -6.53 -10.33 -13.44
C THR A 143 -5.39 -9.80 -12.56
N VAL A 144 -5.11 -8.49 -12.63
CA VAL A 144 -4.10 -7.85 -11.79
C VAL A 144 -4.50 -7.91 -10.32
N ALA A 145 -5.76 -7.61 -10.01
CA ALA A 145 -6.27 -7.64 -8.64
C ALA A 145 -6.14 -9.04 -8.00
N SER A 146 -6.51 -10.09 -8.74
CA SER A 146 -6.41 -11.47 -8.29
C SER A 146 -4.96 -11.89 -8.03
N LYS A 147 -4.04 -11.54 -8.95
CA LYS A 147 -2.61 -11.86 -8.79
C LYS A 147 -1.96 -11.06 -7.66
N ALA A 148 -2.35 -9.79 -7.48
CA ALA A 148 -1.93 -9.00 -6.34
C ALA A 148 -2.47 -9.61 -5.03
N HIS A 149 -3.75 -9.96 -4.97
CA HIS A 149 -4.34 -10.60 -3.79
C HIS A 149 -3.61 -11.91 -3.43
N GLU A 150 -3.35 -12.78 -4.40
CA GLU A 150 -2.58 -14.01 -4.21
C GLU A 150 -1.17 -13.72 -3.66
N ALA A 151 -0.51 -12.67 -4.16
CA ALA A 151 0.81 -12.28 -3.70
C ALA A 151 0.81 -11.74 -2.27
N PHE A 152 -0.07 -10.78 -1.99
CA PHE A 152 -0.12 -10.04 -0.72
C PHE A 152 -0.82 -10.79 0.41
N SER A 153 -1.70 -11.74 0.13
CA SER A 153 -2.30 -12.63 1.15
C SER A 153 -1.24 -13.39 1.96
N ARG A 154 -0.05 -13.59 1.38
CA ARG A 154 1.09 -14.19 2.08
C ARG A 154 1.78 -13.25 3.06
N HIS A 155 1.43 -11.97 3.05
CA HIS A 155 2.10 -10.88 3.78
C HIS A 155 1.22 -10.20 4.84
N LEU A 156 0.02 -10.72 5.13
CA LEU A 156 -0.95 -10.15 6.08
C LEU A 156 -0.67 -10.53 7.55
N TRP A 157 0.59 -10.50 7.99
CA TRP A 157 0.95 -10.94 9.35
C TRP A 157 0.39 -10.03 10.45
N PHE A 158 0.28 -8.73 10.18
CA PHE A 158 -0.25 -7.75 11.13
C PHE A 158 -1.77 -7.81 11.27
N LEU A 159 -2.44 -8.43 10.29
CA LEU A 159 -3.87 -8.67 10.29
C LEU A 159 -4.18 -9.96 11.07
N SER A 160 -3.93 -9.92 12.38
CA SER A 160 -4.18 -11.03 13.31
C SER A 160 -4.69 -10.53 14.65
N GLU A 161 -5.40 -11.39 15.39
CA GLU A 161 -5.96 -11.03 16.71
C GLU A 161 -4.91 -10.50 17.69
N HIS A 162 -3.67 -10.99 17.59
CA HIS A 162 -2.60 -10.57 18.50
C HIS A 162 -2.04 -9.19 18.13
N LEU A 163 -1.87 -8.90 16.84
CA LEU A 163 -1.13 -7.70 16.41
C LEU A 163 -2.04 -6.52 16.03
N VAL A 164 -3.33 -6.78 15.76
CA VAL A 164 -4.26 -5.73 15.32
C VAL A 164 -4.42 -4.59 16.35
N GLY A 165 -4.15 -4.87 17.64
CA GLY A 165 -4.17 -3.89 18.72
C GLY A 165 -3.24 -2.69 18.48
N ILE A 166 -2.16 -2.85 17.71
CA ILE A 166 -1.25 -1.75 17.35
C ILE A 166 -1.95 -0.61 16.60
N ALA A 167 -3.06 -0.90 15.90
CA ALA A 167 -3.83 0.10 15.17
C ALA A 167 -4.57 1.10 16.09
N LEU A 168 -4.69 0.82 17.39
CA LEU A 168 -5.17 1.82 18.35
C LEU A 168 -4.27 3.07 18.39
N LEU A 169 -3.00 2.93 18.00
CA LEU A 169 -2.02 4.02 17.94
C LEU A 169 -2.03 4.77 16.60
N ASP A 170 -2.76 4.29 15.59
CA ASP A 170 -2.89 4.97 14.30
C ASP A 170 -3.86 6.17 14.44
N ASP A 171 -3.41 7.34 14.00
CA ASP A 171 -4.16 8.59 14.04
C ASP A 171 -5.32 8.62 13.04
N ARG A 172 -5.29 7.77 12.02
CA ARG A 172 -6.32 7.65 10.98
C ARG A 172 -7.52 6.80 11.42
N VAL A 173 -7.34 5.96 12.44
CA VAL A 173 -8.44 5.16 13.01
C VAL A 173 -9.31 6.09 13.85
N SER A 174 -10.59 6.21 13.49
CA SER A 174 -11.51 7.12 14.16
C SER A 174 -11.77 6.70 15.61
N ALA A 175 -12.12 7.65 16.48
CA ALA A 175 -12.46 7.38 17.88
C ALA A 175 -13.57 6.31 18.00
N SER A 176 -14.60 6.37 17.15
CA SER A 176 -15.67 5.38 17.13
C SER A 176 -15.19 3.96 16.79
N ILE A 177 -14.22 3.81 15.87
CA ILE A 177 -13.62 2.51 15.58
C ILE A 177 -12.78 2.05 16.77
N LYS A 178 -11.98 2.95 17.38
CA LYS A 178 -11.19 2.62 18.58
C LYS A 178 -12.07 2.17 19.75
N GLU A 179 -13.21 2.81 19.98
CA GLU A 179 -14.18 2.40 20.99
C GLU A 179 -14.68 0.97 20.75
N LYS A 180 -15.04 0.64 19.51
CA LYS A 180 -15.44 -0.73 19.14
C LYS A 180 -14.31 -1.74 19.32
N MET A 181 -13.09 -1.37 18.95
CA MET A 181 -11.91 -2.21 19.19
C MET A 181 -11.76 -2.52 20.68
N VAL A 182 -11.85 -1.51 21.55
CA VAL A 182 -11.75 -1.69 23.01
C VAL A 182 -12.89 -2.55 23.56
N GLN A 183 -14.13 -2.34 23.11
CA GLN A 183 -15.27 -3.18 23.49
C GLN A 183 -15.06 -4.65 23.08
N ASN A 184 -14.44 -4.86 21.92
CA ASN A 184 -14.19 -6.19 21.38
C ASN A 184 -13.05 -6.94 22.11
N LEU A 185 -12.26 -6.30 22.99
CA LEU A 185 -11.26 -6.97 23.82
C LEU A 185 -11.86 -8.04 24.76
N LEU A 186 -13.16 -7.96 25.06
CA LEU A 186 -13.84 -8.96 25.89
C LEU A 186 -14.48 -10.09 25.08
N ARG A 187 -14.38 -10.04 23.74
CA ARG A 187 -14.97 -11.06 22.89
C ARG A 187 -14.11 -12.34 22.91
N PRO A 188 -14.74 -13.53 22.88
CA PRO A 188 -14.03 -14.78 22.75
C PRO A 188 -13.14 -14.78 21.51
N ALA A 189 -12.01 -15.47 21.63
CA ALA A 189 -11.11 -15.65 20.50
C ALA A 189 -11.79 -16.30 19.29
N LEU A 190 -11.36 -15.93 18.10
CA LEU A 190 -11.90 -16.46 16.86
C LEU A 190 -11.44 -17.91 16.70
N ALA A 191 -12.43 -18.82 16.55
CA ALA A 191 -12.21 -20.26 16.56
C ALA A 191 -11.33 -20.75 15.39
N ASP A 192 -11.35 -20.03 14.27
CA ASP A 192 -10.86 -20.52 12.98
C ASP A 192 -9.94 -19.54 12.24
N ILE A 193 -9.52 -18.43 12.84
CA ILE A 193 -8.55 -17.55 12.19
C ILE A 193 -7.16 -18.17 12.38
N PRO A 194 -6.52 -18.66 11.30
CA PRO A 194 -5.14 -19.12 11.40
C PRO A 194 -4.28 -17.95 11.88
N ARG A 195 -3.04 -18.19 12.33
CA ARG A 195 -2.05 -17.12 12.59
C ARG A 195 -1.87 -16.13 11.41
N ARG A 196 -2.45 -16.43 10.25
CA ARG A 196 -2.68 -15.55 9.10
C ARG A 196 -4.15 -15.65 8.67
N VAL A 197 -4.84 -14.51 8.49
CA VAL A 197 -6.19 -14.48 7.90
C VAL A 197 -6.13 -15.13 6.50
N LYS A 198 -6.83 -16.26 6.34
CA LYS A 198 -7.07 -16.84 5.01
C LYS A 198 -8.27 -16.12 4.41
N LEU A 199 -7.99 -15.10 3.60
CA LEU A 199 -9.03 -14.43 2.83
C LEU A 199 -9.54 -15.37 1.73
N THR A 200 -10.70 -15.98 1.94
CA THR A 200 -11.46 -16.58 0.85
C THR A 200 -12.14 -15.46 0.05
N SER A 201 -12.49 -15.75 -1.21
CA SER A 201 -13.20 -14.83 -2.11
C SER A 201 -14.55 -14.32 -1.56
N GLU A 202 -15.05 -14.95 -0.50
CA GLU A 202 -16.28 -14.64 0.23
C GLU A 202 -16.05 -13.87 1.54
N SER A 203 -14.84 -13.37 1.80
CA SER A 203 -14.58 -12.46 2.93
C SER A 203 -15.36 -11.15 2.76
N GLU A 204 -16.59 -11.18 3.25
CA GLU A 204 -17.40 -10.00 3.54
C GLU A 204 -16.57 -9.04 4.38
N GLN A 205 -16.45 -7.81 3.87
CA GLN A 205 -15.86 -6.62 4.48
C GLN A 205 -15.15 -6.86 5.82
N LEU A 206 -13.92 -7.36 5.78
CA LEU A 206 -13.11 -7.51 6.99
C LEU A 206 -12.87 -6.12 7.58
N LYS A 207 -13.45 -5.84 8.76
CA LYS A 207 -13.23 -4.57 9.46
C LYS A 207 -12.14 -4.74 10.51
N LEU A 208 -11.53 -3.62 10.86
CA LEU A 208 -10.42 -3.59 11.79
C LEU A 208 -10.85 -4.04 13.18
N GLU A 209 -12.01 -3.55 13.63
CA GLU A 209 -12.57 -3.90 14.94
C GLU A 209 -12.96 -5.38 15.05
N ASP A 210 -13.31 -6.04 13.95
CA ASP A 210 -13.78 -7.43 13.96
C ASP A 210 -12.65 -8.43 14.27
N LEU A 211 -11.40 -8.01 14.12
CA LEU A 211 -10.22 -8.80 14.44
C LEU A 211 -9.77 -8.68 15.90
N VAL A 212 -10.33 -7.73 16.66
CA VAL A 212 -9.98 -7.54 18.07
C VAL A 212 -10.76 -8.53 18.93
N THR A 213 -10.06 -9.24 19.80
CA THR A 213 -10.62 -10.23 20.73
C THR A 213 -9.84 -10.21 22.05
N GLU A 214 -10.20 -11.08 23.00
CA GLU A 214 -9.45 -11.29 24.23
C GLU A 214 -7.96 -11.58 24.01
N ARG A 215 -7.59 -12.21 22.88
CA ARG A 215 -6.18 -12.48 22.54
C ARG A 215 -5.39 -11.20 22.24
N THR A 216 -6.05 -10.13 21.81
CA THR A 216 -5.39 -8.84 21.58
C THR A 216 -4.84 -8.26 22.88
N THR A 217 -5.40 -8.62 24.04
CA THR A 217 -4.90 -8.17 25.36
C THR A 217 -3.43 -8.55 25.57
N SER A 218 -3.02 -9.72 25.09
CA SER A 218 -1.63 -10.21 25.21
C SER A 218 -0.59 -9.26 24.59
N PHE A 219 -0.97 -8.49 23.57
CA PHE A 219 -0.09 -7.46 22.99
C PHE A 219 0.19 -6.34 24.00
N PHE A 220 -0.83 -5.90 24.74
CA PHE A 220 -0.67 -4.89 25.77
C PHE A 220 0.09 -5.44 26.97
N ASP A 221 -0.16 -6.70 27.35
CA ASP A 221 0.60 -7.35 28.42
C ASP A 221 2.10 -7.34 28.11
N VAL A 222 2.51 -7.72 26.89
CA VAL A 222 3.90 -7.65 26.44
C VAL A 222 4.45 -6.23 26.49
N LEU A 223 3.72 -5.23 25.97
CA LEU A 223 4.16 -3.84 26.02
C LEU A 223 4.35 -3.33 27.47
N MET A 224 3.50 -3.77 28.38
CA MET A 224 3.55 -3.39 29.79
C MET A 224 4.64 -4.15 30.57
N GLU A 225 4.97 -5.37 30.15
CA GLU A 225 6.06 -6.17 30.72
C GLU A 225 7.43 -5.71 30.22
N GLU A 226 7.59 -5.39 28.94
CA GLU A 226 8.82 -4.79 28.38
C GLU A 226 9.04 -3.36 28.90
N GLY A 227 7.95 -2.64 29.22
CA GLY A 227 8.02 -1.37 29.97
C GLY A 227 8.53 -1.51 31.41
N LYS A 228 8.69 -2.74 31.92
CA LYS A 228 9.34 -3.08 33.19
C LYS A 228 10.76 -3.63 32.98
N GLU A 229 11.47 -3.24 31.91
CA GLU A 229 12.92 -3.45 31.82
C GLU A 229 13.64 -2.71 32.98
N LYS A 230 13.88 -3.47 34.05
CA LYS A 230 14.86 -3.29 35.13
C LYS A 230 15.14 -1.84 35.56
N SER A 231 14.24 -1.29 36.37
CA SER A 231 14.56 -0.20 37.30
C SER A 231 15.18 -0.68 38.61
N ASP A 232 15.67 -1.93 38.67
CA ASP A 232 16.48 -2.44 39.78
C ASP A 232 17.95 -2.49 39.34
N ILE A 233 18.60 -1.33 39.39
CA ILE A 233 20.05 -1.24 39.52
C ILE A 233 20.30 -1.05 41.03
N PRO A 234 20.96 -1.98 41.74
CA PRO A 234 21.40 -1.76 43.11
C PRO A 234 22.45 -0.65 43.21
#